data_AF-A0A2D7JZK3-F1
#
_entry.id   AF-A0A2D7JZK3-F1
#
_cell.length_a   1.000
_cell.length_b   1.000
_cell.length_c   1.000
_cell.angle_alpha   90.00
_cell.angle_beta   90.00
_cell.angle_gamma   90.00
#
_symmetry.space_group_name_H-M   'P 1'
#
loop_
_entity.id
_entity.type
_entity.pdbx_description
1 polymer ?
#
loop_
_entity_poly.entity_id
_entity_poly.type
_entity_poly.pdbx_seq_one_letter_code
_entity_poly.pdbx_strand_id
1 'polypeptide(L)'
;MAQANATVRPKNYTDEMVAQMTEAYTANPTRDTVDALANQFGKSVRSIIAKLSREGVYVAQPKVTKTGEPVVRKAELVAILEAHFKVAIPTLVKASKADLQKLVDHLG
;
A
#
# COMPACT_ATOMS: atom_id res chain seq x y z
N MET A 1 36.69 -10.53 35.21
CA MET A 1 35.40 -11.00 34.64
C MET A 1 34.51 -9.78 34.46
N ALA A 2 34.30 -9.31 33.22
CA ALA A 2 33.44 -8.17 32.95
C ALA A 2 31.98 -8.64 32.83
N GLN A 3 31.10 -8.12 33.68
CA GLN A 3 29.67 -8.43 33.61
C GLN A 3 29.03 -7.59 32.50
N ALA A 4 28.46 -8.27 31.50
CA ALA A 4 27.64 -7.64 30.47
C ALA A 4 26.27 -7.30 31.07
N ASN A 5 26.04 -6.00 31.33
CA ASN A 5 24.75 -5.51 31.80
C ASN A 5 23.77 -5.49 30.61
N ALA A 6 22.99 -6.55 30.46
CA ALA A 6 21.94 -6.64 29.45
C ALA A 6 20.86 -5.61 29.77
N THR A 7 20.86 -4.49 29.03
CA THR A 7 19.83 -3.46 29.13
C THR A 7 18.50 -4.04 28.66
N VAL A 8 17.63 -4.39 29.61
CA VAL A 8 16.25 -4.80 29.35
C VAL A 8 15.52 -3.61 28.73
N ARG A 9 15.38 -3.63 27.40
CA ARG A 9 14.56 -2.64 26.71
C ARG A 9 13.11 -2.89 27.09
N PRO A 10 12.35 -1.88 27.54
CA PRO A 10 10.93 -2.07 27.81
C PRO A 10 10.24 -2.60 26.55
N LYS A 11 9.45 -3.67 26.68
CA LYS A 11 8.64 -4.19 25.57
C LYS A 11 7.71 -3.06 25.10
N ASN A 12 7.92 -2.60 23.86
CA ASN A 12 7.10 -1.53 23.27
C ASN A 12 5.63 -1.95 23.04
N TYR A 13 5.39 -3.25 23.01
CA TYR A 13 4.11 -3.91 22.85
C TYR A 13 4.03 -5.08 23.84
N THR A 14 2.92 -5.20 24.57
CA THR A 14 2.64 -6.40 25.36
C THR A 14 2.18 -7.53 24.44
N ASP A 15 2.30 -8.78 24.89
CA ASP A 15 1.91 -9.93 24.08
C ASP A 15 0.39 -9.91 23.78
N GLU A 16 -0.42 -9.40 24.72
CA GLU A 16 -1.85 -9.15 24.54
C GLU A 16 -2.15 -8.11 23.45
N MET A 17 -1.40 -6.99 23.42
CA MET A 17 -1.56 -5.98 22.36
C MET A 17 -1.24 -6.58 20.99
N VAL A 18 -0.21 -7.44 20.91
CA VAL A 18 0.16 -8.10 19.65
C VAL A 18 -0.94 -9.06 19.20
N ALA A 19 -1.50 -9.87 20.11
CA ALA A 19 -2.61 -10.75 19.79
C ALA A 19 -3.82 -9.97 19.25
N GLN A 20 -4.24 -8.90 19.94
CA GLN A 20 -5.35 -8.04 19.50
C GLN A 20 -5.08 -7.38 18.14
N MET A 21 -3.86 -6.87 17.92
CA MET A 21 -3.48 -6.28 16.63
C MET A 21 -3.56 -7.28 15.49
N THR A 22 -3.01 -8.48 15.69
CA THR A 22 -2.99 -9.53 14.69
C THR A 22 -4.39 -10.03 14.38
N GLU A 23 -5.23 -10.25 15.39
CA GLU A 23 -6.62 -10.67 15.23
C GLU A 23 -7.44 -9.63 14.47
N ALA A 24 -7.42 -8.37 14.92
CA ALA A 24 -8.16 -7.28 14.29
C ALA A 24 -7.74 -7.07 12.83
N TYR A 25 -6.44 -7.09 12.54
CA TYR A 25 -5.95 -6.92 11.18
C TYR A 25 -6.23 -8.14 10.30
N THR A 26 -6.15 -9.35 10.82
CA THR A 26 -6.47 -10.57 10.06
C THR A 26 -7.96 -10.61 9.69
N ALA A 27 -8.84 -10.14 10.58
CA ALA A 27 -10.27 -10.03 10.30
C ALA A 27 -10.60 -8.95 9.24
N ASN A 28 -9.85 -7.85 9.21
CA ASN A 28 -10.05 -6.77 8.25
C ASN A 28 -8.70 -6.14 7.84
N PRO A 29 -7.98 -6.67 6.83
CA PRO A 29 -6.63 -6.27 6.46
C PRO A 29 -6.58 -4.97 5.65
N THR A 30 -7.25 -3.94 6.17
CA THR A 30 -7.39 -2.63 5.54
C THR A 30 -6.51 -1.58 6.20
N ARG A 31 -6.33 -0.47 5.49
CA ARG A 31 -5.64 0.70 6.00
C ARG A 31 -6.35 1.30 7.21
N ASP A 32 -7.68 1.35 7.16
CA ASP A 32 -8.51 1.89 8.26
C ASP A 32 -8.33 1.10 9.55
N THR A 33 -8.23 -0.23 9.47
CA THR A 33 -7.92 -1.07 10.65
C THR A 33 -6.58 -0.69 11.28
N VAL A 34 -5.56 -0.43 10.47
CA VAL A 34 -4.24 0.00 10.96
C VAL A 34 -4.33 1.35 11.66
N ASP A 35 -5.07 2.29 11.08
CA ASP A 35 -5.26 3.63 11.64
C ASP A 35 -6.07 3.57 12.96
N ALA A 36 -7.08 2.70 13.04
CA ALA A 36 -7.83 2.43 14.27
C ALA A 36 -6.95 1.85 15.38
N LEU A 37 -6.11 0.84 15.07
CA LEU A 37 -5.18 0.24 16.02
C LEU A 37 -4.11 1.25 16.50
N ALA A 38 -3.65 2.12 15.60
CA ALA A 38 -2.71 3.18 15.93
C ALA A 38 -3.30 4.15 16.97
N ASN A 39 -4.56 4.57 16.77
CA ASN A 39 -5.30 5.41 17.70
C ASN A 39 -5.56 4.70 19.04
N GLN A 40 -6.01 3.44 18.99
CA GLN A 40 -6.32 2.64 20.18
C GLN A 40 -5.11 2.45 21.09
N PHE A 41 -3.94 2.16 20.52
CA PHE A 41 -2.73 1.88 21.29
C PHE A 41 -1.81 3.10 21.48
N GLY A 42 -2.22 4.27 21.01
CA GLY A 42 -1.41 5.49 21.05
C GLY A 42 -0.07 5.34 20.34
N LYS A 43 -0.03 4.58 19.24
CA LYS A 43 1.20 4.31 18.46
C LYS A 43 1.13 4.99 17.11
N SER A 44 2.28 5.21 16.50
CA SER A 44 2.29 5.63 15.10
C SER A 44 1.83 4.48 14.21
N VAL A 45 1.11 4.81 13.15
CA VAL A 45 0.71 3.85 12.12
C VAL A 45 1.92 3.07 11.56
N ARG A 46 3.05 3.76 11.35
CA ARG A 46 4.30 3.12 10.88
C ARG A 46 4.75 2.02 11.84
N SER A 47 4.61 2.24 13.15
CA SER A 47 4.96 1.27 14.18
C SER A 47 4.01 0.07 14.19
N ILE A 48 2.71 0.29 13.95
CA ILE A 48 1.70 -0.77 13.82
C ILE A 48 2.00 -1.65 12.61
N ILE A 49 2.22 -1.06 11.43
CA ILE A 49 2.58 -1.80 10.20
C ILE A 49 3.86 -2.59 10.40
N ALA A 50 4.90 -1.97 10.98
CA ALA A 50 6.17 -2.66 11.24
C ALA A 50 5.98 -3.85 12.19
N LYS A 51 5.05 -3.77 13.14
CA LYS A 51 4.75 -4.87 14.04
C LYS A 51 3.97 -5.97 13.33
N LEU A 52 2.89 -5.66 12.62
CA LEU A 52 2.12 -6.62 11.82
C LEU A 52 2.97 -7.31 10.75
N SER A 53 3.94 -6.61 10.16
CA SER A 53 4.89 -7.17 9.20
C SER A 53 5.88 -8.13 9.86
N ARG A 54 6.31 -7.88 11.10
CA ARG A 54 7.15 -8.81 11.88
C ARG A 54 6.38 -10.06 12.29
N GLU A 55 5.10 -9.93 12.59
CA GLU A 55 4.20 -11.06 12.83
C GLU A 55 3.80 -11.79 11.53
N GLY A 56 4.19 -11.28 10.37
CA GLY A 56 3.95 -11.92 9.07
C GLY A 56 2.54 -11.75 8.51
N VAL A 57 1.65 -11.01 9.19
CA VAL A 57 0.25 -10.86 8.78
C VAL A 57 -0.03 -9.64 7.92
N TYR A 58 0.87 -8.66 7.88
CA TYR A 58 0.64 -7.43 7.12
C TYR A 58 0.59 -7.69 5.60
N VAL A 59 -0.50 -7.28 4.97
CA VAL A 59 -0.68 -7.34 3.52
C VAL A 59 -0.42 -5.96 2.94
N ALA A 60 0.61 -5.86 2.09
CA ALA A 60 0.92 -4.61 1.42
C ALA A 60 -0.23 -4.21 0.49
N GLN A 61 -0.85 -3.06 0.79
CA GLN A 61 -1.96 -2.57 -0.02
C GLN A 61 -1.47 -2.22 -1.44
N PRO A 62 -2.24 -2.60 -2.48
CA PRO A 62 -1.95 -2.19 -3.84
C PRO A 62 -1.96 -0.66 -3.92
N LYS A 63 -0.98 -0.08 -4.62
CA LYS A 63 -0.91 1.36 -4.82
C LYS A 63 -2.02 1.78 -5.76
N VAL A 64 -3.15 2.19 -5.21
CA VAL A 64 -4.23 2.85 -5.94
C VAL A 64 -3.98 4.36 -6.01
N THR A 65 -4.48 5.02 -7.05
CA THR A 65 -4.53 6.49 -7.09
C THR A 65 -5.50 7.01 -6.02
N LYS A 66 -5.50 8.33 -5.76
CA LYS A 66 -6.43 8.96 -4.79
C LYS A 66 -7.92 8.67 -5.06
N THR A 67 -8.26 8.20 -6.27
CA THR A 67 -9.62 7.84 -6.70
C THR A 67 -9.93 6.35 -6.60
N GLY A 68 -8.99 5.51 -6.13
CA GLY A 68 -9.18 4.05 -6.03
C GLY A 68 -8.93 3.29 -7.34
N GLU A 69 -8.65 4.00 -8.44
CA GLU A 69 -8.37 3.39 -9.74
C GLU A 69 -6.94 2.82 -9.78
N PRO A 70 -6.70 1.73 -10.53
CA PRO A 70 -5.36 1.23 -10.78
C PRO A 70 -4.47 2.35 -11.34
N VAL A 71 -3.24 2.47 -10.86
CA VAL A 71 -2.27 3.43 -11.42
C VAL A 71 -1.87 2.95 -12.82
N VAL A 72 -2.65 3.30 -13.85
CA VAL A 72 -2.30 3.01 -15.25
C VAL A 72 -1.15 3.92 -15.64
N ARG A 73 -0.06 3.36 -16.16
CA ARG A 73 1.10 4.14 -16.61
C ARG A 73 0.80 4.80 -17.96
N LYS A 74 1.44 5.93 -18.26
CA LYS A 74 1.31 6.58 -19.58
C LYS A 74 1.62 5.61 -20.73
N ALA A 75 2.67 4.79 -20.58
CA ALA A 75 3.05 3.81 -21.58
C ALA A 75 1.96 2.72 -21.81
N GLU A 76 1.25 2.34 -20.75
CA GLU A 76 0.13 1.39 -20.86
C GLU A 76 -1.05 2.01 -21.60
N LEU A 77 -1.38 3.28 -21.34
CA LEU A 77 -2.42 4.00 -22.09
C LEU A 77 -2.09 4.09 -23.58
N VAL A 78 -0.83 4.39 -23.92
CA VAL A 78 -0.36 4.39 -25.32
C VAL A 78 -0.49 2.99 -25.93
N ALA A 79 -0.06 1.95 -25.22
CA ALA A 79 -0.16 0.57 -25.70
C ALA A 79 -1.62 0.13 -25.96
N ILE A 80 -2.56 0.52 -25.09
CA ILE A 80 -4.00 0.27 -25.29
C ILE A 80 -4.49 0.94 -26.58
N LEU A 81 -4.12 2.21 -26.80
CA LEU A 81 -4.50 2.95 -28.01
C LEU A 81 -3.89 2.32 -29.28
N GLU A 82 -2.59 2.03 -29.28
CA GLU A 82 -1.91 1.41 -30.42
C GLU A 82 -2.47 0.01 -30.73
N ALA A 83 -2.77 -0.79 -29.71
CA ALA A 83 -3.39 -2.10 -29.86
C ALA A 83 -4.81 -2.02 -30.43
N HIS A 84 -5.61 -1.06 -29.96
CA HIS A 84 -6.97 -0.83 -30.44
C HIS A 84 -6.99 -0.45 -31.92
N PHE A 85 -6.15 0.51 -32.33
CA PHE A 85 -6.06 0.97 -33.72
C PHE A 85 -5.19 0.09 -34.62
N LYS A 86 -4.44 -0.87 -34.05
CA LYS A 86 -3.47 -1.72 -34.76
C LYS A 86 -2.42 -0.90 -35.53
N VAL A 87 -2.04 0.24 -34.98
CA VAL A 87 -1.08 1.18 -35.56
C VAL A 87 -0.10 1.63 -34.48
N ALA A 88 1.18 1.71 -34.83
CA ALA A 88 2.20 2.30 -33.97
C ALA A 88 2.17 3.83 -34.07
N ILE A 89 2.01 4.51 -32.93
CA ILE A 89 1.98 5.96 -32.79
C ILE A 89 2.98 6.36 -31.69
N PRO A 90 4.29 6.22 -31.93
CA PRO A 90 5.31 6.37 -30.89
C PRO A 90 5.36 7.77 -30.26
N THR A 91 4.87 8.80 -30.96
CA THR A 91 4.80 10.18 -30.45
C THR A 91 3.66 10.40 -29.46
N LEU A 92 2.71 9.48 -29.34
CA LEU A 92 1.56 9.58 -28.47
C LEU A 92 1.94 9.64 -26.98
N VAL A 93 3.11 9.09 -26.62
CA VAL A 93 3.70 9.21 -25.27
C VAL A 93 3.95 10.66 -24.84
N LYS A 94 4.08 11.59 -25.80
CA LYS A 94 4.28 13.03 -25.53
C LYS A 94 2.99 13.73 -25.09
N ALA A 95 1.81 13.13 -25.29
CA ALA A 95 0.55 13.69 -24.84
C ALA A 95 0.45 13.70 -23.29
N SER A 96 -0.49 14.49 -22.77
CA SER A 96 -0.77 14.52 -21.34
C SER A 96 -1.39 13.18 -20.91
N LYS A 97 -1.16 12.76 -19.65
CA LYS A 97 -1.76 11.51 -19.16
C LYS A 97 -3.29 11.58 -19.19
N ALA A 98 -3.83 12.77 -18.89
CA ALA A 98 -5.27 13.00 -18.87
C ALA A 98 -5.89 12.82 -20.26
N ASP A 99 -5.24 13.32 -21.32
CA ASP A 99 -5.76 13.17 -22.68
C ASP A 99 -5.67 11.73 -23.16
N LEU A 100 -4.59 11.02 -22.85
CA LEU A 100 -4.46 9.59 -23.13
C LEU A 100 -5.55 8.78 -22.43
N GLN A 101 -5.82 9.08 -21.15
CA GLN A 101 -6.89 8.43 -20.40
C GLN A 101 -8.25 8.70 -21.04
N LYS A 102 -8.56 9.97 -21.36
CA LYS A 102 -9.81 10.33 -22.06
C LYS A 102 -9.99 9.57 -23.37
N LEU A 103 -8.92 9.43 -24.17
CA LEU A 103 -9.00 8.67 -25.42
C LEU A 103 -9.36 7.21 -25.14
N VAL A 104 -8.67 6.57 -24.18
CA VAL A 104 -8.94 5.19 -23.77
C VAL A 104 -10.37 5.01 -23.25
N ASP A 105 -10.87 5.94 -22.42
CA ASP A 105 -12.22 5.89 -21.86
C ASP A 105 -13.32 5.97 -22.94
N HIS A 106 -13.00 6.47 -24.15
CA HIS A 106 -13.92 6.56 -25.28
C HIS A 106 -13.75 5.42 -26.31
N LEU A 107 -12.89 4.43 -26.05
CA LEU A 107 -12.66 3.30 -26.97
C LEU A 107 -13.76 2.22 -26.91
N GLY A 108 -14.66 2.27 -25.92
CA GLY A 108 -15.76 1.31 -25.75
C GLY A 108 -15.59 0.42 -24.53
#